data_AF-A0A7V7WHV4-F1
#
_entry.id   AF-A0A7V7WHV4-F1
#
_cell.length_a   1.000
_cell.length_b   1.000
_cell.length_c   1.000
_cell.angle_alpha   90.00
_cell.angle_beta   90.00
_cell.angle_gamma   90.00
#
_symmetry.space_group_name_H-M   'P 1'
#
loop_
_entity.id
_entity.type
_entity.pdbx_description
1 polymer ?
#
loop_
_entity_poly.entity_id
_entity_poly.type
_entity_poly.pdbx_seq_one_letter_code
_entity_poly.pdbx_strand_id
1 'polypeptide(L)'
;MAVIDIEYGRAILEENGGEKSEAAQGTREWEMILQNSSFGHEYARLELQEVGDLIAQEDLLDKMENYKRAYFMARRYLKRENPEALRRIETDLMDQKVRIFGTYTA
;
A
#
# COMPACT_ATOMS: atom_id res chain seq x y z
N MET A 1 -17.43 6.99 -4.21
CA MET A 1 -16.27 6.16 -4.58
C MET A 1 -15.10 7.12 -4.72
N ALA A 2 -14.24 7.24 -3.70
CA ALA A 2 -13.20 8.26 -3.68
C ALA A 2 -11.93 7.68 -4.34
N VAL A 3 -11.65 8.16 -5.54
CA VAL A 3 -10.36 7.97 -6.23
C VAL A 3 -9.35 8.80 -5.44
N ILE A 4 -8.39 8.13 -4.78
CA ILE A 4 -7.24 8.85 -4.21
C ILE A 4 -6.37 9.20 -5.42
N ASP A 5 -6.59 10.39 -5.97
CA ASP A 5 -5.88 10.90 -7.13
C ASP A 5 -4.39 11.04 -6.80
N ILE A 6 -3.57 10.48 -7.68
CA ILE A 6 -2.11 10.45 -7.63
C ILE A 6 -1.52 11.87 -7.61
N GLU A 7 -2.31 12.90 -7.96
CA GLU A 7 -1.93 14.31 -7.86
C GLU A 7 -1.72 14.80 -6.43
N TYR A 8 -2.39 14.22 -5.43
CA TYR A 8 -2.25 14.65 -4.04
C TYR A 8 -0.84 14.37 -3.48
N GLY A 9 -0.20 13.30 -3.96
CA GLY A 9 1.17 12.96 -3.57
C GLY A 9 2.23 13.90 -4.15
N ARG A 10 1.91 14.65 -5.21
CA ARG A 10 2.86 15.55 -5.88
C ARG A 10 2.87 16.95 -5.27
N ALA A 11 1.71 17.45 -4.82
CA ALA A 11 1.58 18.77 -4.21
C ALA A 11 2.31 18.88 -2.86
N ILE A 12 2.39 17.79 -2.07
CA ILE A 12 3.04 17.79 -0.75
C ILE A 12 4.57 17.97 -0.86
N LEU A 13 5.18 17.64 -1.99
CA LEU A 13 6.63 17.67 -2.15
C LEU A 13 7.20 19.05 -2.51
N GLU A 14 6.37 20.01 -2.95
CA GLU A 14 6.87 21.30 -3.45
C GLU A 14 6.80 22.47 -2.43
N GLU A 15 6.09 22.35 -1.29
CA GLU A 15 5.81 23.54 -0.47
C GLU A 15 6.48 23.66 0.91
N ASN A 16 6.87 22.60 1.63
CA ASN A 16 7.03 22.77 3.09
C ASN A 16 8.43 22.55 3.69
N GLY A 17 9.12 23.68 3.89
CA GLY A 17 10.15 23.90 4.91
C GLY A 17 9.57 24.15 6.31
N GLY A 18 8.75 23.22 6.83
CA GLY A 18 8.10 23.29 8.15
C GLY A 18 8.37 22.06 9.00
N GLU A 19 9.46 22.09 9.78
CA GLU A 19 10.05 20.91 10.41
C GLU A 19 9.22 20.36 11.60
N LYS A 20 8.93 19.04 11.55
CA LYS A 20 8.49 18.09 12.61
C LYS A 20 6.99 17.76 12.76
N SER A 21 6.04 18.68 12.58
CA SER A 21 4.60 18.33 12.73
C SER A 21 4.05 17.61 11.49
N GLU A 22 4.43 18.05 10.30
CA GLU A 22 3.96 17.46 9.04
C GLU A 22 4.64 16.13 8.72
N ALA A 23 5.91 15.95 9.11
CA ALA A 23 6.63 14.69 8.90
C ALA A 23 5.97 13.51 9.62
N ALA A 24 5.42 13.73 10.82
CA ALA A 24 4.67 12.72 11.57
C ALA A 24 3.33 12.39 10.91
N GLN A 25 2.66 13.41 10.35
CA GLN A 25 1.40 13.26 9.63
C GLN A 25 1.60 12.53 8.29
N GLY A 26 2.64 12.88 7.53
CA GLY A 26 3.06 12.19 6.33
C GLY A 26 3.50 10.74 6.61
N THR A 27 4.22 10.49 7.71
CA THR A 27 4.60 9.12 8.11
C THR A 27 3.37 8.24 8.32
N ARG A 28 2.34 8.74 9.00
CA ARG A 28 1.09 8.00 9.23
C ARG A 28 0.32 7.71 7.94
N GLU A 29 0.30 8.65 7.00
CA GLU A 29 -0.30 8.42 5.68
C GLU A 29 0.41 7.30 4.93
N TRP A 30 1.75 7.28 4.95
CA TRP A 30 2.52 6.20 4.33
C TRP A 30 2.31 4.85 5.02
N GLU A 31 2.16 4.80 6.34
CA GLU A 31 1.79 3.58 7.06
C GLU A 31 0.42 3.04 6.59
N MET A 32 -0.57 3.93 6.42
CA MET A 32 -1.89 3.57 5.91
C MET A 32 -1.83 3.07 4.46
N ILE A 33 -1.07 3.75 3.60
CA ILE A 33 -0.86 3.33 2.19
C ILE A 33 -0.22 1.93 2.15
N LEU A 34 0.80 1.69 2.98
CA LEU A 34 1.47 0.39 3.06
C LEU A 34 0.49 -0.73 3.39
N GLN A 35 -0.34 -0.54 4.42
CA GLN A 35 -1.32 -1.54 4.85
C GLN A 35 -2.42 -1.75 3.81
N ASN A 36 -3.03 -0.67 3.32
CA ASN A 36 -4.13 -0.73 2.37
C ASN A 36 -3.71 -1.37 1.05
N SER A 37 -2.53 -1.02 0.53
CA SER A 37 -2.00 -1.63 -0.69
C SER A 37 -1.65 -3.10 -0.51
N SER A 38 -1.11 -3.46 0.65
CA SER A 38 -0.77 -4.86 0.97
C SER A 38 -2.02 -5.75 0.98
N PHE A 39 -3.11 -5.31 1.60
CA PHE A 39 -4.38 -6.05 1.60
C PHE A 39 -5.12 -5.96 0.25
N GLY A 40 -5.15 -4.78 -0.36
CA GLY A 40 -5.77 -4.58 -1.67
C GLY A 40 -5.19 -5.52 -2.72
N HIS A 41 -3.89 -5.75 -2.70
CA HIS A 41 -3.24 -6.74 -3.57
C HIS A 41 -3.73 -8.17 -3.32
N GLU A 42 -3.89 -8.60 -2.07
CA GLU A 42 -4.40 -9.95 -1.76
C GLU A 42 -5.87 -10.12 -2.17
N TYR A 43 -6.70 -9.12 -1.92
CA TYR A 43 -8.10 -9.16 -2.34
C TYR A 43 -8.23 -9.22 -3.85
N ALA A 44 -7.46 -8.41 -4.59
CA ALA A 44 -7.44 -8.46 -6.05
C ALA A 44 -6.92 -9.82 -6.55
N ARG A 45 -5.94 -10.43 -5.87
CA ARG A 45 -5.44 -11.77 -6.19
C ARG A 45 -6.53 -12.85 -6.01
N LEU A 46 -7.33 -12.76 -4.95
CA LEU A 46 -8.43 -13.69 -4.72
C LEU A 46 -9.54 -13.51 -5.76
N GLU A 47 -9.92 -12.27 -6.06
CA GLU A 47 -10.91 -11.95 -7.10
C GLU A 47 -10.45 -12.47 -8.48
N LEU A 48 -9.16 -12.34 -8.78
CA LEU A 48 -8.56 -12.86 -10.02
C LEU A 48 -8.68 -14.38 -10.15
N GLN A 49 -8.71 -15.12 -9.04
CA GLN A 49 -8.87 -16.59 -9.07
C GLN A 49 -10.30 -17.01 -9.43
N GLU A 50 -11.28 -16.15 -9.18
CA GLU A 50 -12.71 -16.44 -9.39
C GLU A 50 -13.23 -15.89 -10.72
N VAL A 51 -12.55 -14.91 -11.30
CA VAL A 51 -13.03 -14.24 -12.50
C VAL A 51 -12.72 -15.03 -13.78
N GLY A 52 -13.76 -15.26 -14.60
CA GLY A 52 -13.65 -15.97 -15.88
C GLY A 52 -13.54 -15.08 -17.12
N ASP A 53 -13.84 -13.78 -16.98
CA ASP A 53 -13.81 -12.81 -18.09
C ASP A 53 -12.41 -12.21 -18.27
N LEU A 54 -11.90 -12.20 -19.50
CA LEU A 54 -10.55 -11.74 -19.82
C LEU A 54 -10.34 -10.26 -19.55
N ILE A 55 -11.34 -9.42 -19.81
CA ILE A 55 -11.21 -7.97 -19.60
C ILE A 55 -11.11 -7.69 -18.11
N ALA A 56 -11.96 -8.32 -17.31
CA ALA A 56 -11.90 -8.19 -15.86
C ALA A 56 -10.58 -8.76 -15.27
N GLN A 57 -9.99 -9.80 -15.89
CA GLN A 57 -8.66 -10.28 -15.50
C GLN A 57 -7.57 -9.24 -15.73
N GLU A 58 -7.56 -8.59 -16.91
CA GLU A 58 -6.59 -7.53 -17.22
C GLU A 58 -6.73 -6.36 -16.24
N ASP A 59 -7.95 -5.90 -15.96
CA ASP A 59 -8.22 -4.83 -14.99
C ASP A 59 -7.71 -5.18 -13.58
N LEU A 60 -7.85 -6.44 -13.16
CA LEU A 60 -7.37 -6.91 -11.86
C LEU A 60 -5.84 -6.98 -11.80
N LEU A 61 -5.19 -7.41 -12.88
CA LEU A 61 -3.72 -7.41 -12.97
C LEU A 61 -3.17 -5.98 -12.89
N ASP A 62 -3.80 -5.02 -13.56
CA ASP A 62 -3.43 -3.61 -13.48
C ASP A 62 -3.63 -3.04 -12.06
N LYS A 63 -4.76 -3.37 -11.40
CA LYS A 63 -4.98 -3.01 -10.00
C LYS A 63 -3.91 -3.60 -9.08
N MET A 64 -3.54 -4.86 -9.26
CA MET A 64 -2.50 -5.52 -8.48
C MET A 64 -1.15 -4.82 -8.65
N GLU A 65 -0.76 -4.47 -9.88
CA GLU A 65 0.48 -3.73 -10.14
C GLU A 65 0.46 -2.34 -9.49
N ASN A 66 -0.69 -1.65 -9.50
CA ASN A 66 -0.85 -0.37 -8.81
C ASN A 66 -0.70 -0.50 -7.29
N TYR A 67 -1.30 -1.51 -6.68
CA TYR A 67 -1.11 -1.80 -5.25
C TYR A 67 0.34 -2.12 -4.93
N LYS A 68 1.00 -2.94 -5.74
CA LYS A 68 2.42 -3.27 -5.59
C LYS A 68 3.30 -2.01 -5.64
N ARG A 69 3.06 -1.11 -6.58
CA ARG A 69 3.78 0.18 -6.68
C ARG A 69 3.57 1.03 -5.43
N ALA A 70 2.32 1.20 -5.00
CA ALA A 70 1.99 1.96 -3.79
C ALA A 70 2.67 1.38 -2.54
N TYR A 71 2.66 0.05 -2.39
CA TYR A 71 3.35 -0.65 -1.30
C TYR A 71 4.85 -0.33 -1.29
N PHE A 72 5.53 -0.50 -2.42
CA PHE A 72 6.98 -0.26 -2.48
C PHE A 72 7.38 1.21 -2.33
N MET A 73 6.53 2.14 -2.77
CA MET A 73 6.72 3.57 -2.52
C MET A 73 6.62 3.89 -1.03
N ALA A 74 5.55 3.44 -0.36
CA ALA A 74 5.36 3.61 1.07
C ALA A 74 6.49 2.96 1.88
N ARG A 75 6.86 1.72 1.51
CA ARG A 75 7.96 0.99 2.13
C ARG A 75 9.28 1.76 2.02
N ARG A 76 9.59 2.32 0.85
CA ARG A 76 10.82 3.09 0.63
C ARG A 76 10.85 4.35 1.50
N TYR A 77 9.74 5.07 1.58
CA TYR A 77 9.61 6.24 2.45
C TYR A 77 9.79 5.86 3.93
N LEU A 78 9.01 4.90 4.43
CA LEU A 78 9.05 4.48 5.83
C LEU A 78 10.40 3.87 6.22
N LYS A 79 11.09 3.18 5.29
CA LYS A 79 12.44 2.68 5.56
C LYS A 79 13.43 3.81 5.86
N ARG A 80 13.24 4.99 5.25
CA ARG A 80 14.09 6.17 5.46
C ARG A 80 13.69 6.94 6.71
N GLU A 81 12.38 7.18 6.90
CA GLU A 81 11.90 8.04 7.99
C GLU A 81 11.68 7.30 9.31
N ASN A 82 11.20 6.05 9.27
CA ASN A 82 10.84 5.27 10.46
C ASN A 82 10.98 3.74 10.24
N PRO A 83 12.22 3.22 10.15
CA PRO A 83 12.47 1.81 9.84
C PRO A 83 11.98 0.84 10.92
N GLU A 84 11.85 1.29 12.18
CA GLU A 84 11.29 0.48 13.26
C GLU A 84 9.78 0.27 13.11
N ALA A 85 9.04 1.34 12.83
CA ALA A 85 7.61 1.23 12.55
C ALA A 85 7.36 0.38 11.30
N LEU A 86 8.15 0.56 10.24
CA LEU A 86 8.06 -0.29 9.05
C LEU A 86 8.18 -1.77 9.39
N ARG A 87 9.20 -2.17 10.15
CA ARG A 87 9.40 -3.57 10.54
C ARG A 87 8.19 -4.12 11.30
N ARG A 88 7.66 -3.37 12.28
CA ARG A 88 6.47 -3.78 13.04
C ARG A 88 5.28 -3.98 12.12
N ILE A 89 5.01 -3.02 11.25
CA ILE A 89 3.86 -3.10 10.33
C ILE A 89 4.01 -4.26 9.35
N GLU A 90 5.20 -4.51 8.79
CA GLU A 90 5.41 -5.64 7.88
C GLU A 90 5.22 -6.99 8.60
N THR A 91 5.68 -7.12 9.85
CA THR A 91 5.42 -8.30 10.67
C THR A 91 3.93 -8.47 10.96
N ASP A 92 3.25 -7.42 11.41
CA ASP A 92 1.81 -7.46 11.71
C ASP A 92 1.00 -7.78 10.45
N LEU A 93 1.35 -7.21 9.30
CA LEU A 93 0.71 -7.50 8.02
C LEU A 93 0.87 -8.96 7.62
N MET A 94 2.06 -9.53 7.80
CA MET A 94 2.30 -10.94 7.52
C MET A 94 1.42 -11.84 8.38
N ASP A 95 1.38 -11.59 9.69
CA ASP A 95 0.56 -12.36 10.64
C ASP A 95 -0.94 -12.24 10.33
N GLN A 96 -1.41 -11.03 10.01
CA GLN A 96 -2.80 -10.79 9.65
C GLN A 96 -3.16 -11.48 8.32
N LYS A 97 -2.30 -11.39 7.31
CA LYS A 97 -2.54 -12.06 6.02
C LYS A 97 -2.61 -13.57 6.15
N VAL A 98 -1.72 -14.17 6.94
CA VAL A 98 -1.77 -15.60 7.24
C VAL A 98 -3.09 -15.97 7.91
N ARG A 99 -3.54 -15.16 8.88
CA ARG A 99 -4.81 -15.39 9.60
C ARG A 99 -6.04 -15.26 8.69
N ILE A 100 -6.05 -14.29 7.77
CA ILE A 100 -7.23 -13.95 6.96
C ILE A 100 -7.31 -14.81 5.70
N PHE A 101 -6.18 -15.01 5.01
CA PHE A 101 -6.15 -15.66 3.69
C PHE A 101 -5.65 -17.11 3.73
N GLY A 102 -5.16 -17.59 4.88
CA GLY A 102 -4.74 -18.98 5.08
C GLY A 102 -3.50 -19.42 4.27
N THR A 103 -2.96 -18.57 3.40
CA THR A 103 -1.76 -18.82 2.59
C THR A 103 -0.97 -17.53 2.38
N TYR A 104 0.35 -17.57 2.60
CA TYR A 104 1.27 -16.52 2.18
C TYR A 104 2.26 -17.09 1.15
N THR A 105 2.36 -16.47 -0.03
CA THR A 105 3.49 -16.67 -0.94
C THR A 105 4.38 -15.45 -0.86
N ALA A 106 5.62 -15.65 -0.42
CA ALA A 106 6.65 -14.63 -0.25
C ALA A 106 7.18 -14.06 -1.56
#